data_AF-A0A494WXZ8-F1
#
_entry.id   AF-A0A494WXZ8-F1
#
_cell.length_a   1.000
_cell.length_b   1.000
_cell.length_c   1.000
_cell.angle_alpha   90.00
_cell.angle_beta   90.00
_cell.angle_gamma   90.00
#
_symmetry.space_group_name_H-M   'P 1'
#
loop_
_entity.id
_entity.type
_entity.pdbx_description
1 polymer ?
#
loop_
_entity_poly.entity_id
_entity_poly.type
_entity_poly.pdbx_seq_one_letter_code
_entity_poly.pdbx_strand_id
1 'polypeptide(L)'
;MMTRDASIDVTKLDGDWILDALPESIHKHVLFACLIGSHAEGLATVTSDIDVMLVHKDDASRTLFFGANGPTLCGGLRIDIIAFSHNEVMRLLESGRGDLNKLSTRQVELIHKILKGRPIFNHRNHQNLIANIRIEDFNRGMYFRYLWMANDQYTDLVGLIEGGHIREAAETARSLTRSYTDAFLAMRGDTYPRSKWRLSKLERSLSQKSLLFREILGIEFGGAREINDESLYRLIYRCMAVVRMLQISCYFNSELVEYLYAPPCTADYISRINQIERSGEKFILRHALEEKVVDPLTAICLLVDEQRSDADIYSALKFVNFDGGFSLQSIARRRQILKNLGFLS
;
A
#
# COMPACT_ATOMS: atom_id res chain seq x y z
N MET A 1 -17.35 28.77 21.30
CA MET A 1 -16.96 27.57 20.54
C MET A 1 -18.20 27.14 19.77
N MET A 2 -18.36 27.57 18.53
CA MET A 2 -19.53 27.20 17.71
C MET A 2 -19.45 25.72 17.41
N THR A 3 -20.39 24.94 17.94
CA THR A 3 -20.63 23.58 17.50
C THR A 3 -20.99 23.64 16.01
N ARG A 4 -20.14 23.08 15.14
CA ARG A 4 -20.47 22.88 13.72
C ARG A 4 -21.54 21.80 13.64
N ASP A 5 -22.77 22.16 13.98
CA ASP A 5 -23.96 21.34 13.77
C ASP A 5 -24.43 21.52 12.33
N ALA A 6 -23.83 20.72 11.46
CA ALA A 6 -24.39 20.21 10.23
C ALA A 6 -23.32 19.28 9.65
N SER A 7 -23.39 17.98 9.94
CA SER A 7 -22.71 17.00 9.10
C SER A 7 -23.34 17.12 7.72
N ILE A 8 -22.75 17.93 6.84
CA ILE A 8 -23.14 17.96 5.43
C ILE A 8 -23.05 16.52 4.96
N ASP A 9 -24.17 15.98 4.54
CA ASP A 9 -24.19 14.69 3.90
C ASP A 9 -23.56 14.85 2.51
N VAL A 10 -22.24 14.70 2.46
CA VAL A 10 -21.42 14.85 1.25
C VAL A 10 -21.89 13.86 0.17
N THR A 11 -22.62 12.82 0.55
CA THR A 11 -23.24 11.88 -0.40
C THR A 11 -24.41 12.48 -1.18
N LYS A 12 -24.95 13.62 -0.72
CA LYS A 12 -26.01 14.43 -1.36
C LYS A 12 -25.47 15.62 -2.14
N LEU A 13 -24.14 15.79 -2.27
CA LEU A 13 -23.60 16.76 -3.21
C LEU A 13 -23.99 16.33 -4.63
N ASP A 14 -24.97 17.01 -5.20
CA ASP A 14 -25.32 16.87 -6.62
C ASP A 14 -24.29 17.57 -7.51
N GLY A 15 -24.37 17.37 -8.83
CA GLY A 15 -23.47 18.05 -9.76
C GLY A 15 -23.80 19.52 -9.93
N ASP A 16 -25.06 19.90 -9.70
CA ASP A 16 -25.63 21.18 -10.11
C ASP A 16 -25.04 22.32 -9.28
N TRP A 17 -24.87 22.14 -7.96
CA TRP A 17 -24.25 23.18 -7.13
C TRP A 17 -22.81 23.50 -7.52
N ILE A 18 -22.04 22.53 -8.04
CA ILE A 18 -20.67 22.79 -8.51
C ILE A 18 -20.73 23.66 -9.74
N LEU A 19 -21.60 23.32 -10.69
CA LEU A 19 -21.73 24.04 -11.95
C LEU A 19 -22.22 25.47 -11.72
N ASP A 20 -23.13 25.68 -10.77
CA ASP A 20 -23.61 27.00 -10.37
C ASP A 20 -22.49 27.86 -9.77
N ALA A 21 -21.48 27.24 -9.15
CA ALA A 21 -20.29 27.93 -8.65
C ALA A 21 -19.25 28.23 -9.74
N LEU A 22 -19.42 27.71 -10.97
CA LEU A 22 -18.53 27.96 -12.10
C LEU A 22 -18.97 29.17 -12.92
N PRO A 23 -18.03 29.94 -13.49
CA PRO A 23 -18.35 30.88 -14.55
C PRO A 23 -19.06 30.18 -15.73
N GLU A 24 -20.09 30.80 -16.29
CA GLU A 24 -20.87 30.26 -17.42
C GLU A 24 -19.98 29.95 -18.64
N SER A 25 -18.92 30.73 -18.83
CA SER A 25 -17.91 30.53 -19.87
C SER A 25 -17.19 29.17 -19.76
N ILE A 26 -17.15 28.56 -18.58
CA ILE A 26 -16.48 27.30 -18.28
C ILE A 26 -17.49 26.15 -18.22
N HIS A 27 -18.67 26.42 -17.63
CA HIS A 27 -19.75 25.45 -17.48
C HIS A 27 -20.05 24.70 -18.79
N LYS A 28 -20.18 25.42 -19.92
CA LYS A 28 -20.48 24.82 -21.23
C LYS A 28 -19.39 23.89 -21.79
N HIS A 29 -18.19 23.92 -21.23
CA HIS A 29 -17.05 23.08 -21.65
C HIS A 29 -16.75 21.94 -20.67
N VAL A 30 -17.45 21.85 -19.53
CA VAL A 30 -17.27 20.77 -18.56
C VAL A 30 -17.73 19.45 -19.15
N LEU A 31 -16.83 18.47 -19.18
CA LEU A 31 -17.12 17.11 -19.60
C LEU A 31 -17.72 16.30 -18.47
N PHE A 32 -17.13 16.38 -17.28
CA PHE A 32 -17.60 15.76 -16.05
C PHE A 32 -16.91 16.40 -14.84
N ALA A 33 -17.46 16.14 -13.64
CA ALA A 33 -16.82 16.45 -12.37
C ALA A 33 -16.87 15.24 -11.44
N CYS A 34 -15.82 15.07 -10.65
CA CYS A 34 -15.67 13.99 -9.69
C CYS A 34 -15.35 14.55 -8.30
N LEU A 35 -16.03 14.04 -7.28
CA LEU A 35 -15.53 14.11 -5.91
C LEU A 35 -14.28 13.23 -5.83
N ILE A 36 -13.21 13.78 -5.26
CA ILE A 36 -11.93 13.10 -5.10
C ILE A 36 -11.45 13.23 -3.64
N GLY A 37 -10.27 12.67 -3.35
CA GLY A 37 -9.65 12.83 -2.04
C GLY A 37 -10.41 12.10 -0.93
N SER A 38 -10.27 12.58 0.31
CA SER A 38 -10.72 11.83 1.49
C SER A 38 -12.24 11.59 1.52
N HIS A 39 -13.05 12.49 0.98
CA HIS A 39 -14.51 12.27 0.90
C HIS A 39 -14.90 11.18 -0.08
N ALA A 40 -14.26 11.13 -1.26
CA ALA A 40 -14.52 10.08 -2.25
C ALA A 40 -14.11 8.70 -1.72
N GLU A 41 -13.03 8.65 -0.94
CA GLU A 41 -12.51 7.42 -0.32
C GLU A 41 -13.24 7.05 0.99
N GLY A 42 -14.20 7.85 1.46
CA GLY A 42 -14.84 7.66 2.77
C GLY A 42 -13.90 7.81 3.96
N LEU A 43 -12.74 8.45 3.79
CA LEU A 43 -11.70 8.71 4.79
C LEU A 43 -11.77 10.12 5.38
N ALA A 44 -12.85 10.86 5.11
CA ALA A 44 -12.98 12.24 5.54
C ALA A 44 -13.10 12.38 7.06
N THR A 45 -12.61 13.50 7.58
CA THR A 45 -12.71 13.92 8.98
C THR A 45 -13.46 15.25 9.09
N VAL A 46 -13.75 15.70 10.30
CA VAL A 46 -14.43 16.97 10.55
C VAL A 46 -13.67 18.21 10.04
N THR A 47 -12.39 18.07 9.73
CA THR A 47 -11.53 19.11 9.15
C THR A 47 -11.17 18.83 7.69
N SER A 48 -11.76 17.82 7.05
CA SER A 48 -11.52 17.57 5.64
C SER A 48 -12.18 18.65 4.78
N ASP A 49 -11.42 19.13 3.81
CA ASP A 49 -11.93 19.96 2.72
C ASP A 49 -12.58 19.05 1.65
N ILE A 50 -13.49 19.61 0.85
CA ILE A 50 -14.13 18.93 -0.28
C ILE A 50 -13.24 19.12 -1.51
N ASP A 51 -12.56 18.05 -1.93
CA ASP A 51 -11.76 18.06 -3.16
C ASP A 51 -12.63 17.68 -4.37
N VAL A 52 -12.67 18.52 -5.40
CA VAL A 52 -13.39 18.26 -6.67
C VAL A 52 -12.40 18.29 -7.83
N MET A 53 -12.46 17.28 -8.69
CA MET A 53 -11.78 17.29 -9.98
C MET A 53 -12.76 17.63 -11.09
N LEU A 54 -12.44 18.64 -11.89
CA LEU A 54 -13.21 19.07 -13.04
C LEU A 54 -12.43 18.77 -14.32
N VAL A 55 -13.09 18.18 -15.31
CA VAL A 55 -12.48 17.90 -16.62
C VAL A 55 -13.23 18.64 -17.71
N HIS A 56 -12.51 19.35 -18.58
CA HIS A 56 -13.09 20.19 -19.64
C HIS A 56 -12.53 19.90 -21.04
N LYS A 57 -13.23 20.36 -22.08
CA LYS A 57 -12.87 20.13 -23.50
C LYS A 57 -11.64 20.90 -23.98
N ASP A 58 -11.44 22.14 -23.55
CA ASP A 58 -10.44 23.03 -24.15
C ASP A 58 -9.03 22.85 -23.59
N ASP A 59 -8.02 22.90 -24.47
CA ASP A 59 -6.61 23.08 -24.09
C ASP A 59 -6.26 24.57 -23.82
N ALA A 60 -7.19 25.47 -24.12
CA ALA A 60 -7.02 26.90 -23.96
C ALA A 60 -7.18 27.32 -22.49
N SER A 61 -6.05 27.27 -21.80
CA SER A 61 -5.64 28.11 -20.67
C SER A 61 -6.05 27.72 -19.25
N ARG A 62 -4.97 27.41 -18.51
CA ARG A 62 -4.57 28.02 -17.23
C ARG A 62 -5.60 27.94 -16.12
N THR A 63 -5.27 27.04 -15.18
CA THR A 63 -5.46 27.22 -13.74
C THR A 63 -6.71 28.04 -13.44
N LEU A 64 -7.85 27.36 -13.44
CA LEU A 64 -9.04 27.83 -12.77
C LEU A 64 -8.66 28.20 -11.33
N PHE A 65 -8.30 29.47 -11.11
CA PHE A 65 -8.03 30.01 -9.79
C PHE A 65 -9.37 30.25 -9.12
N PHE A 66 -9.95 29.16 -8.60
CA PHE A 66 -10.97 29.28 -7.56
C PHE A 66 -10.27 29.87 -6.34
N GLY A 67 -10.47 31.17 -6.10
CA GLY A 67 -9.78 31.87 -5.02
C GLY A 67 -9.62 33.37 -5.19
N ALA A 68 -9.87 33.95 -6.38
CA ALA A 68 -9.84 35.40 -6.55
C ALA A 68 -10.84 36.13 -5.63
N ASN A 69 -11.92 35.44 -5.20
CA ASN A 69 -12.96 35.94 -4.30
C ASN A 69 -12.98 35.23 -2.93
N GLY A 70 -11.88 34.57 -2.53
CA GLY A 70 -11.81 33.78 -1.30
C GLY A 70 -12.20 32.30 -1.48
N PRO A 71 -12.18 31.51 -0.40
CA PRO A 71 -12.48 30.07 -0.45
C PRO A 71 -13.96 29.83 -0.80
N THR A 72 -14.23 28.97 -1.78
CA THR A 72 -15.59 28.49 -2.05
C THR A 72 -16.03 27.64 -0.86
N LEU A 73 -17.18 27.99 -0.26
CA LEU A 73 -17.75 27.26 0.86
C LEU A 73 -19.04 26.56 0.45
N CYS A 74 -19.21 25.29 0.83
CA CYS A 74 -20.48 24.58 0.78
C CYS A 74 -20.79 24.06 2.19
N GLY A 75 -21.93 24.49 2.75
CA GLY A 75 -22.32 24.24 4.14
C GLY A 75 -21.24 24.54 5.19
N GLY A 76 -20.35 25.51 4.92
CA GLY A 76 -19.26 25.89 5.82
C GLY A 76 -17.97 25.08 5.68
N LEU A 77 -17.89 24.12 4.74
CA LEU A 77 -16.65 23.42 4.37
C LEU A 77 -16.00 24.09 3.16
N ARG A 78 -14.66 24.16 3.15
CA ARG A 78 -13.88 24.64 2.00
C ARG A 78 -13.96 23.63 0.87
N ILE A 79 -14.11 24.13 -0.35
CA ILE A 79 -14.07 23.33 -1.58
C ILE A 79 -12.83 23.72 -2.37
N ASP A 80 -12.01 22.72 -2.67
CA ASP A 80 -10.83 22.86 -3.52
C ASP A 80 -11.13 22.19 -4.87
N ILE A 81 -11.28 22.99 -5.92
CA ILE A 81 -11.50 22.50 -7.27
C ILE A 81 -10.18 22.49 -8.04
N ILE A 82 -9.79 21.31 -8.51
CA ILE A 82 -8.69 21.14 -9.47
C ILE A 82 -9.26 20.86 -10.86
N ALA A 83 -8.83 21.63 -11.85
CA ALA A 83 -9.30 21.50 -13.22
C ALA A 83 -8.21 20.95 -14.14
N PHE A 84 -8.61 20.09 -15.08
CA PHE A 84 -7.75 19.53 -16.11
C PHE A 84 -8.43 19.55 -17.48
N SER A 85 -7.65 19.76 -18.54
CA SER A 85 -8.14 19.49 -19.88
C SER A 85 -8.29 17.98 -20.10
N HIS A 86 -9.19 17.59 -21.00
CA HIS A 86 -9.33 16.20 -21.41
C HIS A 86 -7.99 15.59 -21.86
N ASN A 87 -7.18 16.36 -22.59
CA ASN A 87 -5.88 15.91 -23.08
C ASN A 87 -4.85 15.73 -21.95
N GLU A 88 -4.88 16.56 -20.91
CA GLU A 88 -4.06 16.35 -19.70
C GLU A 88 -4.43 15.05 -18.99
N VAL A 89 -5.72 14.80 -18.81
CA VAL A 89 -6.23 13.56 -18.20
C VAL A 89 -5.82 12.35 -19.04
N MET A 90 -5.99 12.40 -20.36
CA MET A 90 -5.60 11.30 -21.25
C MET A 90 -4.09 11.02 -21.18
N ARG A 91 -3.24 12.05 -21.12
CA ARG A 91 -1.79 11.88 -20.96
C ARG A 91 -1.41 11.26 -19.61
N LEU A 92 -2.09 11.64 -18.53
CA LEU A 92 -1.88 11.05 -17.21
C LEU A 92 -2.29 9.57 -17.20
N LEU A 93 -3.45 9.25 -17.76
CA LEU A 93 -3.95 7.88 -17.83
C LEU A 93 -3.05 6.99 -18.70
N GLU A 94 -2.55 7.51 -19.82
CA GLU A 94 -1.61 6.78 -20.67
C GLU A 94 -0.27 6.54 -19.94
N SER A 95 0.22 7.53 -19.20
CA SER A 95 1.41 7.37 -18.34
C SER A 95 1.17 6.29 -17.27
N GLY A 96 -0.05 6.20 -16.74
CA GLY A 96 -0.46 5.20 -15.75
C GLY A 96 -0.56 3.77 -16.28
N ARG A 97 -0.55 3.56 -17.60
CA ARG A 97 -0.45 2.22 -18.22
C ARG A 97 0.98 1.70 -18.28
N GLY A 98 1.96 2.60 -18.16
CA GLY A 98 3.37 2.26 -18.15
C GLY A 98 3.89 1.85 -16.78
N ASP A 99 5.21 1.93 -16.63
CA ASP A 99 5.89 1.67 -15.36
C ASP A 99 5.65 2.82 -14.38
N LEU A 100 4.81 2.56 -13.36
CA LEU A 100 4.47 3.55 -12.34
C LEU A 100 5.70 4.02 -11.54
N ASN A 101 6.81 3.27 -11.49
CA ASN A 101 8.03 3.70 -10.79
C ASN A 101 8.65 4.97 -11.38
N LYS A 102 8.41 5.23 -12.68
CA LYS A 102 8.91 6.42 -13.37
C LYS A 102 8.08 7.67 -13.10
N LEU A 103 6.93 7.52 -12.44
CA LEU A 103 6.03 8.62 -12.12
C LEU A 103 6.34 9.17 -10.73
N SER A 104 6.16 10.48 -10.58
CA SER A 104 6.17 11.12 -9.26
C SER A 104 4.96 10.68 -8.42
N THR A 105 5.09 10.76 -7.10
CA THR A 105 3.98 10.49 -6.16
C THR A 105 2.74 11.34 -6.48
N ARG A 106 2.93 12.59 -6.92
CA ARG A 106 1.84 13.49 -7.32
C ARG A 106 1.12 12.98 -8.57
N GLN A 107 1.84 12.53 -9.59
CA GLN A 107 1.23 11.97 -10.81
C GLN A 107 0.43 10.70 -10.50
N VAL A 108 1.00 9.80 -9.70
CA VAL A 108 0.31 8.59 -9.24
C VAL A 108 -0.97 8.92 -8.46
N GLU A 109 -0.91 9.90 -7.55
CA GLU A 109 -2.08 10.37 -6.82
C GLU A 109 -3.16 10.94 -7.75
N LEU A 110 -2.77 11.69 -8.79
CA LEU A 110 -3.72 12.22 -9.77
C LEU A 110 -4.37 11.09 -10.59
N ILE A 111 -3.59 10.11 -11.05
CA ILE A 111 -4.12 8.94 -11.77
C ILE A 111 -5.12 8.17 -10.88
N HIS A 112 -4.76 7.91 -9.62
CA HIS A 112 -5.66 7.31 -8.63
C HIS A 112 -6.97 8.09 -8.54
N LYS A 113 -6.90 9.42 -8.37
CA LYS A 113 -8.07 10.30 -8.26
C LYS A 113 -8.95 10.27 -9.51
N ILE A 114 -8.37 10.14 -10.70
CA ILE A 114 -9.14 10.01 -11.95
C ILE A 114 -9.88 8.67 -12.00
N LEU A 115 -9.17 7.58 -11.67
CA LEU A 115 -9.71 6.21 -11.77
C LEU A 115 -10.74 5.88 -10.69
N LYS A 116 -10.53 6.38 -9.47
CA LYS A 116 -11.33 6.05 -8.28
C LYS A 116 -12.24 7.20 -7.83
N GLY A 117 -12.16 8.36 -8.47
CA GLY A 117 -13.03 9.51 -8.17
C GLY A 117 -14.50 9.16 -8.34
N ARG A 118 -15.34 9.65 -7.43
CA ARG A 118 -16.79 9.46 -7.48
C ARG A 118 -17.37 10.53 -8.41
N PRO A 119 -17.92 10.18 -9.59
CA PRO A 119 -18.54 11.17 -10.44
C PRO A 119 -19.74 11.78 -9.71
N ILE A 120 -19.87 13.09 -9.84
CA ILE A 120 -20.97 13.91 -9.28
C ILE A 120 -21.65 14.73 -10.36
N PHE A 121 -21.00 14.93 -11.51
CA PHE A 121 -21.60 15.49 -12.71
C PHE A 121 -21.22 14.66 -13.95
N ASN A 122 -22.20 14.40 -14.81
CA ASN A 122 -22.05 13.68 -16.08
C ASN A 122 -21.32 12.33 -15.99
N HIS A 123 -21.92 11.40 -15.25
CA HIS A 123 -21.34 10.08 -14.94
C HIS A 123 -20.97 9.28 -16.21
N ARG A 124 -21.78 9.40 -17.27
CA ARG A 124 -21.56 8.68 -18.52
C ARG A 124 -20.23 9.07 -19.18
N ASN A 125 -19.88 10.35 -19.16
CA ASN A 125 -18.61 10.81 -19.73
C ASN A 125 -17.41 10.30 -18.92
N HIS A 126 -17.49 10.31 -17.59
CA HIS A 126 -16.45 9.73 -16.73
C HIS A 126 -16.31 8.22 -16.97
N GLN A 127 -17.42 7.48 -17.01
CA GLN A 127 -17.41 6.04 -17.29
C GLN A 127 -16.80 5.73 -18.66
N ASN A 128 -17.17 6.47 -19.71
CA ASN A 128 -16.59 6.29 -21.05
C ASN A 128 -15.07 6.55 -21.07
N LEU A 129 -14.59 7.55 -20.31
CA LEU A 129 -13.17 7.85 -20.21
C LEU A 129 -12.39 6.67 -19.62
N ILE A 130 -12.90 6.06 -18.54
CA ILE A 130 -12.19 4.98 -17.83
C ILE A 130 -12.53 3.58 -18.35
N ALA A 131 -13.52 3.43 -19.25
CA ALA A 131 -13.99 2.13 -19.74
C ALA A 131 -12.89 1.25 -20.35
N ASN A 132 -11.87 1.87 -20.95
CA ASN A 132 -10.74 1.17 -21.57
C ASN A 132 -9.52 1.03 -20.65
N ILE A 133 -9.70 1.23 -19.34
CA ILE A 133 -8.64 1.13 -18.35
C ILE A 133 -8.96 -0.03 -17.42
N ARG A 134 -8.05 -0.99 -17.39
CA ARG A 134 -8.09 -2.10 -16.43
C ARG A 134 -7.58 -1.59 -15.09
N ILE A 135 -8.49 -1.30 -14.17
CA ILE A 135 -8.14 -0.81 -12.82
C ILE A 135 -7.21 -1.80 -12.11
N GLU A 136 -7.35 -3.10 -12.41
CA GLU A 136 -6.51 -4.18 -11.91
C GLU A 136 -5.04 -3.99 -12.33
N ASP A 137 -4.80 -3.51 -13.55
CA ASP A 137 -3.44 -3.25 -14.03
C ASP A 137 -2.80 -2.08 -13.25
N PHE A 138 -3.59 -1.03 -12.94
CA PHE A 138 -3.15 0.07 -12.08
C PHE A 138 -2.86 -0.41 -10.64
N ASN A 139 -3.77 -1.21 -10.05
CA ASN A 139 -3.57 -1.77 -8.71
C ASN A 139 -2.31 -2.64 -8.65
N ARG A 140 -2.09 -3.47 -9.66
CA ARG A 140 -0.89 -4.29 -9.79
C ARG A 140 0.37 -3.43 -9.96
N GLY A 141 0.30 -2.36 -10.75
CA GLY A 141 1.40 -1.39 -10.88
C GLY A 141 1.74 -0.74 -9.54
N MET A 142 0.74 -0.37 -8.75
CA MET A 142 0.91 0.21 -7.41
C MET A 142 1.55 -0.79 -6.44
N TYR A 143 1.09 -2.04 -6.46
CA TYR A 143 1.69 -3.13 -5.71
C TYR A 143 3.19 -3.28 -6.04
N PHE A 144 3.55 -3.35 -7.32
CA PHE A 144 4.96 -3.46 -7.72
C PHE A 144 5.78 -2.23 -7.36
N ARG A 145 5.20 -1.03 -7.44
CA ARG A 145 5.87 0.19 -6.99
C ARG A 145 6.23 0.14 -5.51
N TYR A 146 5.30 -0.27 -4.66
CA TYR A 146 5.58 -0.40 -3.23
C TYR A 146 6.54 -1.54 -2.90
N LEU A 147 6.50 -2.66 -3.65
CA LEU A 147 7.50 -3.71 -3.51
C LEU A 147 8.90 -3.24 -3.91
N TRP A 148 9.03 -2.46 -4.97
CA TRP A 148 10.32 -1.89 -5.38
C TRP A 148 10.89 -0.99 -4.29
N MET A 149 10.08 -0.10 -3.72
CA MET A 149 10.48 0.72 -2.56
C MET A 149 10.87 -0.12 -1.34
N ALA A 150 10.13 -1.19 -1.08
CA ALA A 150 10.43 -2.10 0.02
C ALA A 150 11.76 -2.84 -0.21
N ASN A 151 12.05 -3.29 -1.42
CA ASN A 151 13.31 -3.98 -1.74
C ASN A 151 14.53 -3.07 -1.57
N ASP A 152 14.41 -1.79 -1.95
CA ASP A 152 15.45 -0.77 -1.75
C ASP A 152 15.73 -0.57 -0.24
N GLN A 153 14.68 -0.34 0.54
CA GLN A 153 14.75 -0.21 2.01
C GLN A 153 15.30 -1.46 2.69
N TYR A 154 15.02 -2.65 2.15
CA TYR A 154 15.57 -3.90 2.65
C TYR A 154 17.08 -3.94 2.49
N THR A 155 17.58 -3.55 1.31
CA THR A 155 19.01 -3.49 1.01
C THR A 155 19.72 -2.51 1.95
N ASP A 156 19.13 -1.33 2.14
CA ASP A 156 19.62 -0.32 3.09
C ASP A 156 19.66 -0.85 4.52
N LEU A 157 18.60 -1.55 4.96
CA LEU A 157 18.52 -2.12 6.31
C LEU A 157 19.68 -3.08 6.58
N VAL A 158 19.99 -3.96 5.63
CA VAL A 158 21.11 -4.91 5.76
C VAL A 158 22.43 -4.15 5.91
N GLY A 159 22.70 -3.18 5.03
CA GLY A 159 23.92 -2.38 5.10
C GLY A 159 24.06 -1.58 6.40
N LEU A 160 22.96 -1.02 6.92
CA LEU A 160 22.95 -0.29 8.19
C LEU A 160 23.25 -1.20 9.38
N ILE A 161 22.73 -2.42 9.40
CA ILE A 161 22.98 -3.41 10.45
C ILE A 161 24.45 -3.84 10.42
N GLU A 162 24.98 -4.19 9.25
CA GLU A 162 26.38 -4.60 9.08
C GLU A 162 27.35 -3.47 9.44
N GLY A 163 26.97 -2.22 9.16
CA GLY A 163 27.72 -1.02 9.55
C GLY A 163 27.58 -0.60 11.02
N GLY A 164 26.76 -1.29 11.83
CA GLY A 164 26.52 -0.93 13.23
C GLY A 164 25.67 0.34 13.43
N HIS A 165 24.97 0.82 12.40
CA HIS A 165 24.09 1.99 12.43
C HIS A 165 22.69 1.61 12.91
N ILE A 166 22.58 1.17 14.18
CA ILE A 166 21.38 0.49 14.69
C ILE A 166 20.16 1.39 14.83
N ARG A 167 20.35 2.69 15.08
CA ARG A 167 19.25 3.66 15.17
C ARG A 167 18.59 3.87 13.81
N GLU A 168 19.41 4.09 12.80
CA GLU A 168 19.00 4.23 11.40
C GLU A 168 18.37 2.92 10.91
N ALA A 169 18.97 1.76 11.23
CA ALA A 169 18.41 0.45 10.91
C ALA A 169 17.00 0.27 11.51
N ALA A 170 16.77 0.70 12.75
CA ALA A 170 15.45 0.61 13.38
C ALA A 170 14.39 1.44 12.66
N GLU A 171 14.71 2.67 12.21
CA GLU A 171 13.78 3.48 11.43
C GLU A 171 13.57 2.94 10.02
N THR A 172 14.63 2.44 9.37
CA THR A 172 14.53 1.78 8.07
C THR A 172 13.65 0.53 8.15
N ALA A 173 13.76 -0.27 9.20
CA ALA A 173 12.90 -1.45 9.40
C ALA A 173 11.41 -1.08 9.57
N ARG A 174 11.10 0.06 10.23
CA ARG A 174 9.73 0.58 10.30
C ARG A 174 9.25 1.07 8.93
N SER A 175 10.08 1.78 8.21
CA SER A 175 9.78 2.25 6.85
C SER A 175 9.54 1.09 5.88
N LEU A 176 10.35 0.03 5.98
CA LEU A 176 10.17 -1.22 5.26
C LEU A 176 8.80 -1.87 5.55
N THR A 177 8.42 -1.93 6.83
CA THR A 177 7.11 -2.44 7.26
C THR A 177 5.97 -1.62 6.63
N ARG A 178 6.10 -0.28 6.57
CA ARG A 178 5.13 0.62 5.94
C ARG A 178 5.00 0.38 4.44
N SER A 179 6.12 0.22 3.72
CA SER A 179 6.10 -0.05 2.28
C SER A 179 5.46 -1.40 1.96
N TYR A 180 5.78 -2.45 2.72
CA TYR A 180 5.11 -3.75 2.56
C TYR A 180 3.62 -3.70 2.93
N THR A 181 3.24 -2.87 3.89
CA THR A 181 1.83 -2.62 4.23
C THR A 181 1.10 -1.96 3.06
N ASP A 182 1.70 -0.94 2.45
CA ASP A 182 1.12 -0.27 1.28
C ASP A 182 1.06 -1.20 0.06
N ALA A 183 2.06 -2.09 -0.12
CA ALA A 183 2.00 -3.15 -1.13
C ALA A 183 0.83 -4.12 -0.88
N PHE A 184 0.66 -4.59 0.36
CA PHE A 184 -0.44 -5.46 0.74
C PHE A 184 -1.81 -4.82 0.47
N LEU A 185 -1.98 -3.54 0.82
CA LEU A 185 -3.20 -2.79 0.55
C LEU A 185 -3.46 -2.64 -0.96
N ALA A 186 -2.43 -2.28 -1.74
CA ALA A 186 -2.53 -2.15 -3.19
C ALA A 186 -2.91 -3.46 -3.88
N MET A 187 -2.38 -4.59 -3.42
CA MET A 187 -2.76 -5.93 -3.89
C MET A 187 -4.26 -6.21 -3.64
N ARG A 188 -4.83 -5.67 -2.56
CA ARG A 188 -6.26 -5.78 -2.24
C ARG A 188 -7.12 -4.70 -2.92
N GLY A 189 -6.52 -3.88 -3.78
CA GLY A 189 -7.20 -2.84 -4.54
C GLY A 189 -7.33 -1.50 -3.83
N ASP A 190 -6.74 -1.34 -2.64
CA ASP A 190 -6.68 -0.08 -1.91
C ASP A 190 -5.36 0.65 -2.21
N THR A 191 -5.41 1.52 -3.21
CA THR A 191 -4.25 2.16 -3.82
C THR A 191 -4.05 3.62 -3.42
N TYR A 192 -4.87 4.15 -2.49
CA TYR A 192 -4.78 5.57 -2.15
C TYR A 192 -3.43 5.90 -1.50
N PRO A 193 -2.58 6.75 -2.12
CA PRO A 193 -1.15 6.81 -1.78
C PRO A 193 -0.83 7.63 -0.51
N ARG A 194 -1.83 8.16 0.18
CA ARG A 194 -1.64 9.00 1.36
C ARG A 194 -1.40 8.15 2.60
N SER A 195 -0.16 8.18 3.11
CA SER A 195 0.28 7.42 4.29
C SER A 195 -0.54 7.67 5.55
N LYS A 196 -1.04 8.89 5.77
CA LYS A 196 -1.85 9.23 6.96
C LYS A 196 -3.10 8.38 7.13
N TRP A 197 -3.61 7.79 6.06
CA TRP A 197 -4.81 6.94 6.08
C TRP A 197 -4.51 5.44 6.11
N ARG A 198 -3.24 5.03 6.17
CA ARG A 198 -2.84 3.62 6.11
C ARG A 198 -3.58 2.74 7.11
N LEU A 199 -3.76 3.22 8.34
CA LEU A 199 -4.46 2.46 9.38
C LEU A 199 -5.96 2.30 9.06
N SER A 200 -6.63 3.36 8.63
CA SER A 200 -8.04 3.26 8.22
C SER A 200 -8.24 2.35 7.00
N LYS A 201 -7.27 2.34 6.06
CA LYS A 201 -7.25 1.40 4.93
C LYS A 201 -7.08 -0.06 5.39
N LEU A 202 -6.20 -0.28 6.37
CA LEU A 202 -6.01 -1.58 7.00
C LEU A 202 -7.26 -2.08 7.73
N GLU A 203 -7.93 -1.22 8.50
CA GLU A 203 -9.17 -1.56 9.22
C GLU A 203 -10.30 -2.03 8.30
N ARG A 204 -10.34 -1.52 7.06
CA ARG A 204 -11.31 -1.96 6.04
C ARG A 204 -10.90 -3.26 5.37
N SER A 205 -9.59 -3.49 5.24
CA SER A 205 -9.02 -4.64 4.54
C SER A 205 -8.89 -5.88 5.42
N LEU A 206 -8.73 -5.67 6.74
CA LEU A 206 -8.48 -6.70 7.74
C LEU A 206 -9.48 -6.56 8.90
N SER A 207 -9.87 -7.68 9.48
CA SER A 207 -10.57 -7.67 10.77
C SER A 207 -9.65 -7.08 11.85
N GLN A 208 -10.19 -6.25 12.75
CA GLN A 208 -9.45 -5.75 13.92
C GLN A 208 -8.92 -6.87 14.82
N LYS A 209 -9.50 -8.08 14.73
CA LYS A 209 -9.05 -9.28 15.44
C LYS A 209 -7.86 -9.98 14.75
N SER A 210 -7.57 -9.63 13.49
CA SER A 210 -6.48 -10.23 12.73
C SER A 210 -5.14 -9.99 13.43
N LEU A 211 -4.32 -11.01 13.47
CA LEU A 211 -2.97 -10.94 14.01
C LEU A 211 -2.12 -9.90 13.26
N LEU A 212 -2.17 -9.90 11.93
CA LEU A 212 -1.44 -8.97 11.08
C LEU A 212 -1.79 -7.51 11.40
N PHE A 213 -3.08 -7.21 11.56
CA PHE A 213 -3.53 -5.86 11.91
C PHE A 213 -2.95 -5.38 13.26
N ARG A 214 -3.02 -6.24 14.28
CA ARG A 214 -2.49 -5.93 15.62
C ARG A 214 -0.98 -5.73 15.62
N GLU A 215 -0.24 -6.55 14.88
CA GLU A 215 1.21 -6.40 14.82
C GLU A 215 1.64 -5.14 14.07
N ILE A 216 0.97 -4.78 12.96
CA ILE A 216 1.25 -3.50 12.27
C ILE A 216 0.98 -2.31 13.19
N LEU A 217 -0.15 -2.28 13.91
CA LEU A 217 -0.42 -1.24 14.90
C LEU A 217 0.65 -1.21 15.99
N GLY A 218 1.07 -2.38 16.44
CA GLY A 218 2.13 -2.52 17.43
C GLY A 218 3.47 -1.97 16.97
N ILE A 219 3.78 -1.98 15.66
CA ILE A 219 4.97 -1.32 15.09
C ILE A 219 4.78 0.18 14.93
N GLU A 220 3.61 0.65 14.48
CA GLU A 220 3.36 2.08 14.26
C GLU A 220 3.30 2.87 15.57
N PHE A 221 2.71 2.30 16.62
CA PHE A 221 2.55 2.97 17.91
C PHE A 221 3.50 2.47 19.00
N GLY A 222 4.08 1.28 18.85
CA GLY A 222 5.03 0.74 19.82
C GLY A 222 6.43 1.27 19.60
N GLY A 223 7.02 1.92 20.60
CA GLY A 223 8.44 2.31 20.58
C GLY A 223 9.33 1.30 21.29
N ALA A 224 10.64 1.44 21.08
CA ALA A 224 11.61 0.95 22.06
C ALA A 224 11.34 1.70 23.38
N ARG A 225 10.98 0.99 24.45
CA ARG A 225 10.69 1.60 25.77
C ARG A 225 11.91 2.32 26.33
N GLU A 226 13.09 1.82 25.99
CA GLU A 226 14.40 2.40 26.29
C GLU A 226 15.19 2.53 24.98
N ILE A 227 15.93 3.62 24.81
CA ILE A 227 16.76 3.85 23.62
C ILE A 227 18.16 3.27 23.91
N ASN A 228 18.25 1.94 23.83
CA ASN A 228 19.50 1.18 23.86
C ASN A 228 19.52 0.17 22.70
N ASP A 229 20.71 -0.31 22.33
CA ASP A 229 20.89 -1.18 21.16
C ASP A 229 20.04 -2.45 21.25
N GLU A 230 19.94 -3.06 22.42
CA GLU A 230 19.10 -4.24 22.66
C GLU A 230 17.62 -3.97 22.31
N SER A 231 17.08 -2.83 22.74
CA SER A 231 15.69 -2.47 22.47
C SER A 231 15.45 -2.06 21.02
N LEU A 232 16.45 -1.46 20.36
CA LEU A 232 16.40 -1.17 18.93
C LEU A 232 16.48 -2.44 18.09
N TYR A 233 17.33 -3.39 18.46
CA TYR A 233 17.38 -4.71 17.83
C TYR A 233 16.05 -5.44 17.99
N ARG A 234 15.45 -5.46 19.18
CA ARG A 234 14.09 -5.99 19.39
C ARG A 234 13.05 -5.35 18.46
N LEU A 235 13.12 -4.04 18.24
CA LEU A 235 12.23 -3.36 17.29
C LEU A 235 12.48 -3.81 15.85
N ILE A 236 13.75 -3.86 15.40
CA ILE A 236 14.14 -4.37 14.07
C ILE A 236 13.57 -5.78 13.86
N TYR A 237 13.78 -6.68 14.82
CA TYR A 237 13.23 -8.04 14.76
C TYR A 237 11.73 -8.08 14.57
N ARG A 238 11.02 -7.28 15.37
CA ARG A 238 9.57 -7.24 15.30
C ARG A 238 9.09 -6.70 13.95
N CYS A 239 9.72 -5.66 13.43
CA CYS A 239 9.47 -5.16 12.09
C CYS A 239 9.69 -6.26 11.04
N MET A 240 10.81 -7.00 11.11
CA MET A 240 11.11 -8.08 10.17
C MET A 240 10.10 -9.24 10.25
N ALA A 241 9.62 -9.57 11.44
CA ALA A 241 8.56 -10.56 11.61
C ALA A 241 7.29 -10.11 10.87
N VAL A 242 6.89 -8.84 11.02
CA VAL A 242 5.71 -8.28 10.31
C VAL A 242 5.95 -8.23 8.80
N VAL A 243 7.14 -7.86 8.34
CA VAL A 243 7.51 -7.89 6.92
C VAL A 243 7.33 -9.29 6.34
N ARG A 244 7.77 -10.35 7.04
CA ARG A 244 7.56 -11.74 6.61
C ARG A 244 6.08 -12.11 6.54
N MET A 245 5.27 -11.68 7.51
CA MET A 245 3.80 -11.88 7.46
C MET A 245 3.18 -11.19 6.24
N LEU A 246 3.62 -9.97 5.93
CA LEU A 246 3.18 -9.21 4.76
C LEU A 246 3.63 -9.89 3.46
N GLN A 247 4.88 -10.37 3.38
CA GLN A 247 5.38 -11.15 2.25
C GLN A 247 4.57 -12.43 2.05
N ILE A 248 4.29 -13.19 3.11
CA ILE A 248 3.44 -14.38 3.04
C ILE A 248 2.05 -14.03 2.48
N SER A 249 1.47 -12.95 2.99
CA SER A 249 0.15 -12.46 2.55
C SER A 249 0.14 -12.04 1.09
N CYS A 250 1.19 -11.34 0.63
CA CYS A 250 1.32 -10.83 -0.72
C CYS A 250 1.66 -11.91 -1.75
N TYR A 251 2.47 -12.90 -1.35
CA TYR A 251 3.04 -13.85 -2.30
C TYR A 251 2.26 -15.15 -2.41
N PHE A 252 1.54 -15.54 -1.36
CA PHE A 252 0.85 -16.84 -1.30
C PHE A 252 -0.63 -16.63 -0.97
N ASN A 253 -0.97 -16.54 0.32
CA ASN A 253 -2.33 -16.37 0.81
C ASN A 253 -2.26 -15.72 2.21
N SER A 254 -3.10 -14.72 2.47
CA SER A 254 -3.19 -14.06 3.78
C SER A 254 -3.62 -14.98 4.93
N GLU A 255 -4.38 -16.05 4.65
CA GLU A 255 -4.81 -17.00 5.68
C GLU A 255 -3.64 -17.80 6.28
N LEU A 256 -2.55 -17.98 5.51
CA LEU A 256 -1.35 -18.66 5.98
C LEU A 256 -0.71 -17.96 7.18
N VAL A 257 -0.87 -16.64 7.32
CA VAL A 257 -0.23 -15.86 8.38
C VAL A 257 -0.65 -16.35 9.77
N GLU A 258 -1.93 -16.67 9.96
CA GLU A 258 -2.45 -17.11 11.25
C GLU A 258 -1.89 -18.47 11.69
N TYR A 259 -1.48 -19.30 10.72
CA TYR A 259 -0.88 -20.62 10.99
C TYR A 259 0.64 -20.56 11.15
N LEU A 260 1.29 -19.66 10.41
CA LEU A 260 2.74 -19.64 10.25
C LEU A 260 3.45 -18.62 11.17
N TYR A 261 2.74 -17.61 11.68
CA TYR A 261 3.36 -16.63 12.56
C TYR A 261 3.79 -17.25 13.90
N ALA A 262 5.08 -17.19 14.21
CA ALA A 262 5.57 -17.33 15.58
C ALA A 262 6.06 -15.95 16.05
N PRO A 263 5.71 -15.51 17.26
CA PRO A 263 6.33 -14.31 17.82
C PRO A 263 7.84 -14.53 17.94
N PRO A 264 8.67 -13.54 17.56
CA PRO A 264 10.11 -13.73 17.54
C PRO A 264 10.65 -14.05 18.93
N CYS A 265 11.42 -15.14 19.03
CA CYS A 265 12.10 -15.56 20.24
C CYS A 265 13.59 -15.21 20.12
N THR A 266 14.03 -14.19 20.86
CA THR A 266 15.44 -13.83 21.18
C THR A 266 16.27 -13.09 20.11
N ALA A 267 17.34 -12.46 20.59
CA ALA A 267 18.12 -11.41 19.92
C ALA A 267 19.32 -11.92 19.08
N ASP A 268 19.44 -13.23 18.82
CA ASP A 268 20.55 -13.80 18.02
C ASP A 268 20.24 -13.85 16.51
N TYR A 269 19.03 -13.49 16.09
CA TYR A 269 18.52 -13.71 14.73
C TYR A 269 18.94 -12.68 13.66
N ILE A 270 19.72 -11.64 14.00
CA ILE A 270 19.92 -10.47 13.11
C ILE A 270 20.95 -10.78 12.05
N SER A 271 21.82 -11.77 12.33
CA SER A 271 22.88 -12.19 11.43
C SER A 271 22.39 -12.77 10.10
N ARG A 272 21.07 -12.98 9.91
CA ARG A 272 20.50 -13.60 8.69
C ARG A 272 19.16 -13.00 8.27
N ILE A 273 19.18 -11.73 7.87
CA ILE A 273 18.02 -11.05 7.29
C ILE A 273 17.87 -11.47 5.81
N ASN A 274 17.27 -12.64 5.56
CA ASN A 274 17.00 -13.18 4.22
C ASN A 274 15.91 -12.40 3.47
N GLN A 275 16.24 -11.76 2.35
CA GLN A 275 15.23 -11.13 1.49
C GLN A 275 14.61 -12.18 0.58
N ILE A 276 13.28 -12.28 0.56
CA ILE A 276 12.56 -13.04 -0.44
C ILE A 276 11.83 -12.07 -1.35
N GLU A 277 12.23 -12.03 -2.61
CA GLU A 277 11.58 -11.27 -3.67
C GLU A 277 10.76 -12.22 -4.54
N ARG A 278 9.56 -11.78 -4.95
CA ARG A 278 8.75 -12.49 -5.95
C ARG A 278 8.85 -11.81 -7.31
N SER A 279 9.38 -12.52 -8.29
CA SER A 279 9.48 -12.08 -9.68
C SER A 279 8.67 -13.02 -10.58
N GLY A 280 7.41 -12.64 -10.83
CA GLY A 280 6.43 -13.50 -11.51
C GLY A 280 6.12 -14.76 -10.70
N GLU A 281 6.45 -15.92 -11.28
CA GLU A 281 6.31 -17.25 -10.64
C GLU A 281 7.56 -17.68 -9.87
N LYS A 282 8.67 -16.95 -9.99
CA LYS A 282 9.93 -17.27 -9.35
C LYS A 282 10.06 -16.53 -8.02
N PHE A 283 10.71 -17.17 -7.06
CA PHE A 283 11.14 -16.57 -5.82
C PHE A 283 12.65 -16.43 -5.84
N ILE A 284 13.15 -15.25 -5.49
CA ILE A 284 14.58 -14.94 -5.44
C ILE A 284 14.92 -14.71 -3.97
N LEU A 285 15.74 -15.59 -3.43
CA LEU A 285 16.40 -15.37 -2.15
C LEU A 285 17.62 -14.48 -2.39
N ARG A 286 17.69 -13.35 -1.71
CA ARG A 286 18.89 -12.53 -1.61
C ARG A 286 19.44 -12.65 -0.20
N HIS A 287 20.68 -13.09 -0.09
CA HIS A 287 21.41 -13.23 1.16
C HIS A 287 22.82 -12.68 0.97
N ALA A 288 23.15 -11.60 1.69
CA ALA A 288 24.36 -10.83 1.44
C ALA A 288 24.50 -10.46 -0.06
N LEU A 289 25.59 -10.87 -0.72
CA LEU A 289 25.86 -10.61 -2.14
C LEU A 289 25.37 -11.72 -3.08
N GLU A 290 24.71 -12.76 -2.56
CA GLU A 290 24.26 -13.91 -3.34
C GLU A 290 22.77 -13.83 -3.68
N GLU A 291 22.43 -14.13 -4.93
CA GLU A 291 21.07 -14.32 -5.39
C GLU A 291 20.82 -15.77 -5.78
N LYS A 292 19.73 -16.35 -5.28
CA LYS A 292 19.34 -17.73 -5.60
C LYS A 292 17.87 -17.83 -5.91
N VAL A 293 17.55 -18.42 -7.07
CA VAL A 293 16.16 -18.78 -7.39
C VAL A 293 15.77 -19.98 -6.52
N VAL A 294 14.65 -19.84 -5.81
CA VAL A 294 14.06 -20.86 -4.97
C VAL A 294 12.62 -21.13 -5.41
N ASP A 295 12.14 -22.34 -5.17
CA ASP A 295 10.74 -22.69 -5.40
C ASP A 295 9.82 -22.16 -4.29
N PRO A 296 8.49 -22.13 -4.50
CA PRO A 296 7.54 -21.59 -3.54
C PRO A 296 7.63 -22.20 -2.14
N LEU A 297 7.83 -23.52 -2.03
CA LEU A 297 7.90 -24.19 -0.73
C LEU A 297 9.17 -23.80 0.03
N THR A 298 10.29 -23.69 -0.68
CA THR A 298 11.54 -23.18 -0.10
C THR A 298 11.40 -21.74 0.36
N ALA A 299 10.76 -20.88 -0.45
CA ALA A 299 10.47 -19.49 -0.06
C ALA A 299 9.61 -19.41 1.21
N ILE A 300 8.57 -20.23 1.33
CA ILE A 300 7.77 -20.32 2.55
C ILE A 300 8.63 -20.75 3.73
N CYS A 301 9.44 -21.81 3.60
CA CYS A 301 10.32 -22.25 4.68
C CYS A 301 11.32 -21.17 5.15
N LEU A 302 11.70 -20.24 4.28
CA LEU A 302 12.59 -19.12 4.60
C LEU A 302 11.86 -17.93 5.24
N LEU A 303 10.56 -17.77 4.96
CA LEU A 303 9.72 -16.72 5.54
C LEU A 303 9.13 -17.11 6.89
N VAL A 304 8.98 -18.41 7.13
CA VAL A 304 8.46 -18.94 8.40
C VAL A 304 9.60 -19.14 9.38
N ASP A 305 9.40 -18.68 10.62
CA ASP A 305 10.36 -18.85 11.71
C ASP A 305 10.70 -20.34 11.92
N GLU A 306 11.97 -20.63 12.20
CA GLU A 306 12.45 -21.99 12.40
C GLU A 306 11.84 -22.70 13.60
N GLN A 307 11.25 -21.96 14.53
CA GLN A 307 10.62 -22.58 15.70
C GLN A 307 9.36 -23.38 15.37
N ARG A 308 8.84 -23.28 14.14
CA ARG A 308 7.67 -24.08 13.70
C ARG A 308 8.06 -25.51 13.40
N SER A 309 7.22 -26.46 13.81
CA SER A 309 7.39 -27.86 13.42
C SER A 309 7.05 -28.04 11.94
N ASP A 310 7.65 -29.04 11.29
CA ASP A 310 7.30 -29.39 9.91
C ASP A 310 5.82 -29.77 9.78
N ALA A 311 5.23 -30.29 10.87
CA ALA A 311 3.81 -30.61 10.95
C ALA A 311 2.91 -29.37 10.84
N ASP A 312 3.29 -28.28 11.51
CA ASP A 312 2.54 -27.01 11.46
C ASP A 312 2.60 -26.40 10.06
N ILE A 313 3.80 -26.35 9.46
CA ILE A 313 4.01 -25.84 8.11
C ILE A 313 3.21 -26.69 7.10
N TYR A 314 3.29 -28.01 7.22
CA TYR A 314 2.55 -28.91 6.34
C TYR A 314 1.04 -28.74 6.45
N SER A 315 0.53 -28.65 7.68
CA SER A 315 -0.89 -28.44 7.94
C SER A 315 -1.37 -27.12 7.33
N ALA A 316 -0.60 -26.04 7.47
CA ALA A 316 -0.91 -24.75 6.86
C ALA A 316 -0.95 -24.83 5.31
N LEU A 317 -0.03 -25.58 4.71
CA LEU A 317 0.06 -25.71 3.26
C LEU A 317 -1.08 -26.50 2.61
N LYS A 318 -1.82 -27.31 3.37
CA LYS A 318 -3.03 -28.00 2.87
C LYS A 318 -4.13 -27.04 2.42
N PHE A 319 -4.09 -25.81 2.92
CA PHE A 319 -5.06 -24.77 2.60
C PHE A 319 -4.66 -23.92 1.38
N VAL A 320 -3.53 -24.22 0.76
CA VAL A 320 -3.05 -23.48 -0.42
C VAL A 320 -2.98 -24.42 -1.61
N ASN A 321 -3.68 -24.07 -2.68
CA ASN A 321 -3.61 -24.78 -3.95
C ASN A 321 -2.25 -24.55 -4.60
N PHE A 322 -1.29 -25.41 -4.28
CA PHE A 322 -0.09 -25.56 -5.07
C PHE A 322 -0.23 -26.80 -5.96
N ASP A 323 0.01 -26.61 -7.25
CA ASP A 323 0.21 -27.73 -8.16
C ASP A 323 1.41 -28.54 -7.68
N GLY A 324 1.18 -29.76 -7.20
CA GLY A 324 2.26 -30.69 -6.84
C GLY A 324 2.29 -31.24 -5.41
N GLY A 325 1.23 -31.11 -4.60
CA GLY A 325 0.98 -31.88 -3.37
C GLY A 325 2.21 -32.08 -2.45
N PHE A 326 2.34 -31.27 -1.40
CA PHE A 326 3.47 -31.41 -0.47
C PHE A 326 3.34 -32.65 0.44
N SER A 327 4.43 -33.03 1.10
CA SER A 327 4.44 -34.03 2.17
C SER A 327 5.29 -33.53 3.35
N LEU A 328 5.06 -34.05 4.55
CA LEU A 328 5.91 -33.76 5.71
C LEU A 328 7.38 -34.07 5.44
N GLN A 329 7.65 -35.19 4.75
CA GLN A 329 9.00 -35.58 4.37
C GLN A 329 9.65 -34.57 3.41
N SER A 330 8.90 -33.97 2.50
CA SER A 330 9.45 -32.96 1.57
C SER A 330 9.78 -31.65 2.28
N ILE A 331 8.98 -31.24 3.27
CA ILE A 331 9.26 -30.06 4.12
C ILE A 331 10.48 -30.31 5.01
N ALA A 332 10.50 -31.43 5.73
CA ALA A 332 11.61 -31.81 6.60
C ALA A 332 12.93 -31.87 5.84
N ARG A 333 12.93 -32.52 4.67
CA ARG A 333 14.10 -32.60 3.79
C ARG A 333 14.58 -31.22 3.35
N ARG A 334 13.67 -30.33 2.93
CA ARG A 334 14.04 -28.97 2.49
C ARG A 334 14.61 -28.15 3.64
N ARG A 335 14.03 -28.21 4.83
CA ARG A 335 14.57 -27.51 5.99
C ARG A 335 15.93 -28.04 6.42
N GLN A 336 16.15 -29.36 6.37
CA GLN A 336 17.47 -29.91 6.60
C GLN A 336 18.49 -29.41 5.57
N ILE A 337 18.12 -29.32 4.29
CA ILE A 337 18.98 -28.74 3.23
C ILE A 337 19.28 -27.27 3.56
N LEU A 338 18.28 -26.48 3.94
CA LEU A 338 18.46 -25.07 4.28
C LEU A 338 19.35 -24.87 5.52
N LYS A 339 19.22 -25.71 6.55
CA LYS A 339 20.11 -25.74 7.72
C LYS A 339 21.55 -26.04 7.31
N ASN A 340 21.76 -27.07 6.47
CA ASN A 340 23.08 -27.44 5.97
C ASN A 340 23.75 -26.32 5.14
N LEU A 341 22.94 -25.51 4.46
CA LEU A 341 23.40 -24.36 3.67
C LEU A 341 23.55 -23.08 4.49
N GLY A 342 23.25 -23.11 5.79
CA GLY A 342 23.32 -21.94 6.67
C GLY A 342 22.22 -20.91 6.43
N PHE A 343 21.15 -21.24 5.68
CA PHE A 343 20.01 -20.35 5.51
C PHE A 343 19.05 -20.38 6.70
N LEU A 344 19.05 -21.48 7.44
CA LEU A 344 18.37 -21.66 8.71
C LEU A 344 19.41 -22.03 9.79
N SER A 345 19.16 -21.67 11.05
CA SER A 345 19.94 -22.06 12.23
C SER A 345 19.69 -23.49 12.72
#